data_AF-A0AAV9Q5F9-F1
#
_entry.id   AF-A0AAV9Q5F9-F1
#
_cell.length_a   1.000
_cell.length_b   1.000
_cell.length_c   1.000
_cell.angle_alpha   90.00
_cell.angle_beta   90.00
_cell.angle_gamma   90.00
#
_symmetry.space_group_name_H-M   'P 1'
#
loop_
_entity.id
_entity.type
_entity.pdbx_description
1 polymer ?
#
loop_
_entity_poly.entity_id
_entity_poly.type
_entity_poly.pdbx_seq_one_letter_code
_entity_poly.pdbx_strand_id
1 'polypeptide(L)'
;MNTSPSPILAEKLPGQEHEEKSTLNNNEKLFEHAASTKNHDPNWTGDGIDTTSVDPRRTLRKMDLRLIPMLALLYLLSFLDRGNIGNAKIAGMEEDLSLSGPQYSLCATVFFFTYCAFEVPSNLLLKRFRPSVWLPSIMVAWGTVMTLMGLVQNYHGLLIARIFLGIAESGLYPGVAYYLTMWYVTEELAFRQGLFFSAASMAGAFSGLLAYAISKMDGVGGYAGWRWIFILEGILTVVVAVVAFFFLHDFPDTATFLTVEERAWVVHRLKYQGSKKSGRAIAESDHFEWKYVVRALSDWQIYVSLFMYWGIVCPLYGISFFLPTIIADLGYTSTTAQLLTIPIYVSAAVLAILLCWLSDRAVKRGASRWVYIFVPMCAILVGFVMAIAASATGSAPGVVYAGIFIAVCGIYPAFPQNVTWIANNLAGSYKRAAGMAVQIGLGNLGGAFASNFYRAKDKPKFLLGHGLELGFVVMGMFAVLVLRFAYGRINAQREKSGKAHGLTDAELSDLGDKSPSFRYTI
;
A
#
# COMPACT_ATOMS: atom_id res chain seq x y z
N MET A 1 -6.61 3.05 82.23
CA MET A 1 -6.29 4.36 81.63
C MET A 1 -5.55 4.10 80.33
N ASN A 2 -6.27 4.12 79.21
CA ASN A 2 -5.72 4.04 77.86
C ASN A 2 -5.81 5.45 77.25
N THR A 3 -4.70 6.03 76.82
CA THR A 3 -4.66 7.27 76.03
C THR A 3 -4.08 6.98 74.67
N SER A 4 -4.92 7.14 73.65
CA SER A 4 -4.62 7.15 72.21
C SER A 4 -3.81 8.38 71.79
N PRO A 5 -2.85 8.28 70.84
CA PRO A 5 -2.26 9.45 70.20
C PRO A 5 -3.07 9.89 68.96
N SER A 6 -3.27 11.19 68.82
CA SER A 6 -3.93 11.87 67.68
C SER A 6 -3.05 11.86 66.42
N PRO A 7 -3.64 11.95 65.20
CA PRO A 7 -2.87 11.96 63.97
C PRO A 7 -2.31 13.36 63.68
N ILE A 8 -1.03 13.41 63.33
CA ILE A 8 -0.33 14.60 62.85
C ILE A 8 -0.86 14.91 61.44
N LEU A 9 -1.55 16.04 61.28
CA LEU A 9 -1.82 16.67 60.00
C LEU A 9 -0.49 17.12 59.39
N ALA A 10 -0.06 16.45 58.33
CA ALA A 10 1.06 16.91 57.51
C ALA A 10 0.60 18.16 56.74
N GLU A 11 1.02 19.34 57.21
CA GLU A 11 0.81 20.62 56.55
C GLU A 11 1.66 20.63 55.26
N LYS A 12 1.01 20.63 54.09
CA LYS A 12 1.68 20.75 52.78
C LYS A 12 2.47 22.06 52.75
N LEU A 13 3.77 21.99 52.43
CA LEU A 13 4.65 23.17 52.32
C LEU A 13 4.11 24.14 51.25
N PRO A 14 4.05 25.46 51.50
CA PRO A 14 3.41 26.45 50.62
C PRO A 14 4.03 26.56 49.21
N GLY A 15 5.24 26.02 48.99
CA GLY A 15 5.85 25.92 47.66
C GLY A 15 5.26 24.81 46.79
N GLN A 16 4.78 23.71 47.38
CA GLN A 16 4.23 22.57 46.63
C GLN A 16 2.85 22.90 46.01
N GLU A 17 2.00 23.66 46.70
CA GLU A 17 0.71 24.07 46.14
C GLU A 17 0.84 25.05 44.97
N HIS A 18 1.85 25.91 44.98
CA HIS A 18 2.12 26.83 43.86
C HIS A 18 2.65 26.10 42.63
N GLU A 19 3.51 25.10 42.81
CA GLU A 19 4.05 24.27 41.73
C GLU A 19 2.98 23.33 41.14
N GLU A 20 2.12 22.77 42.00
CA GLU A 20 0.98 21.90 41.65
C GLU A 20 -0.12 22.71 40.89
N LYS A 21 -0.45 23.93 41.32
CA LYS A 21 -1.36 24.83 40.59
C LYS A 21 -0.78 25.34 39.26
N SER A 22 0.53 25.61 39.21
CA SER A 22 1.23 26.03 37.98
C SER A 22 1.25 24.92 36.93
N THR A 23 1.47 23.68 37.34
CA THR A 23 1.50 22.52 36.44
C THR A 23 0.09 22.14 35.98
N LEU A 24 -0.91 22.19 36.86
CA LEU A 24 -2.33 22.02 36.49
C LEU A 24 -2.78 23.06 35.44
N ASN A 25 -2.46 24.33 35.65
CA ASN A 25 -2.83 25.42 34.73
C ASN A 25 -2.11 25.30 33.37
N ASN A 26 -0.88 24.77 33.33
CA ASN A 26 -0.20 24.47 32.06
C ASN A 26 -0.79 23.25 31.35
N ASN A 27 -1.17 22.21 32.08
CA ASN A 27 -1.82 21.03 31.51
C ASN A 27 -3.21 21.36 30.95
N GLU A 28 -3.98 22.21 31.64
CA GLU A 28 -5.27 22.71 31.15
C GLU A 28 -5.10 23.53 29.87
N LYS A 29 -4.10 24.42 29.79
CA LYS A 29 -3.80 25.17 28.55
C LYS A 29 -3.35 24.30 27.39
N LEU A 30 -2.53 23.27 27.65
CA LEU A 30 -2.13 22.30 26.63
C LEU A 30 -3.32 21.46 26.15
N PHE A 31 -4.22 21.11 27.06
CA PHE A 31 -5.46 20.40 26.75
C PHE A 31 -6.42 21.29 25.95
N GLU A 32 -6.63 22.54 26.34
CA GLU A 32 -7.43 23.52 25.59
C GLU A 32 -6.84 23.79 24.20
N HIS A 33 -5.52 23.86 24.08
CA HIS A 33 -4.84 23.97 22.80
C HIS A 33 -5.13 22.75 21.93
N ALA A 34 -4.87 21.53 22.43
CA ALA A 34 -5.13 20.30 21.69
C ALA A 34 -6.63 20.07 21.38
N ALA A 35 -7.54 20.56 22.22
CA ALA A 35 -8.98 20.48 22.03
C ALA A 35 -9.51 21.51 21.02
N SER A 36 -8.87 22.69 20.91
CA SER A 36 -9.28 23.79 20.02
C SER A 36 -8.57 23.80 18.66
N THR A 37 -7.46 23.06 18.52
CA THR A 37 -6.71 22.97 17.27
C THR A 37 -7.55 22.35 16.14
N LYS A 38 -7.99 23.21 15.22
CA LYS A 38 -8.69 22.83 13.97
C LYS A 38 -7.77 22.64 12.77
N ASN A 39 -6.53 23.13 12.85
CA ASN A 39 -5.54 23.07 11.78
C ASN A 39 -4.38 22.18 12.21
N HIS A 40 -3.87 21.36 11.29
CA HIS A 40 -2.75 20.46 11.56
C HIS A 40 -1.52 21.24 12.07
N ASP A 41 -1.00 20.86 13.24
CA ASP A 41 0.27 21.37 13.77
C ASP A 41 1.34 20.28 13.66
N PRO A 42 2.24 20.35 12.67
CA PRO A 42 3.30 19.36 12.49
C PRO A 42 4.33 19.39 13.64
N ASN A 43 4.37 20.44 14.47
CA ASN A 43 5.32 20.56 15.58
C ASN A 43 4.77 20.02 16.90
N TRP A 44 3.45 19.87 17.05
CA TRP A 44 2.86 19.30 18.26
C TRP A 44 3.28 17.86 18.48
N THR A 45 3.84 17.53 19.65
CA THR A 45 4.36 16.20 19.99
C THR A 45 3.43 15.39 20.88
N GLY A 46 2.36 16.01 21.40
CA GLY A 46 1.53 15.42 22.46
C GLY A 46 2.17 15.46 23.85
N ASP A 47 3.34 16.10 24.00
CA ASP A 47 4.02 16.22 25.29
C ASP A 47 3.20 17.09 26.26
N GLY A 48 3.19 16.69 27.53
CA GLY A 48 2.47 17.39 28.60
C GLY A 48 1.00 16.98 28.77
N ILE A 49 0.49 16.03 27.98
CA ILE A 49 -0.84 15.42 28.19
C ILE A 49 -0.66 14.06 28.86
N ASP A 50 -1.41 13.80 29.92
CA ASP A 50 -1.41 12.49 30.57
C ASP A 50 -2.10 11.46 29.67
N THR A 51 -1.33 10.46 29.24
CA THR A 51 -1.79 9.38 28.36
C THR A 51 -1.88 8.03 29.07
N THR A 52 -1.68 7.99 30.40
CA THR A 52 -1.69 6.74 31.18
C THR A 52 -3.04 6.02 31.16
N SER A 53 -4.14 6.77 30.99
CA SER A 53 -5.50 6.25 30.91
C SER A 53 -5.87 5.67 29.52
N VAL A 54 -5.02 5.88 28.50
CA VAL A 54 -5.31 5.47 27.12
C VAL A 54 -5.06 3.98 26.94
N ASP A 55 -6.08 3.22 26.53
CA ASP A 55 -5.92 1.82 26.12
C ASP A 55 -5.39 1.73 24.67
N PRO A 56 -4.14 1.29 24.44
CA PRO A 56 -3.55 1.22 23.11
C PRO A 56 -4.34 0.35 22.13
N ARG A 57 -4.93 -0.76 22.60
CA ARG A 57 -5.64 -1.70 21.72
C ARG A 57 -6.98 -1.14 21.27
N ARG A 58 -7.67 -0.44 22.18
CA ARG A 58 -8.95 0.21 21.88
C ARG A 58 -8.75 1.36 20.89
N THR A 59 -7.74 2.20 21.11
CA THR A 59 -7.40 3.33 20.22
C THR A 59 -7.04 2.83 18.82
N LEU A 60 -6.19 1.80 18.72
CA LEU A 60 -5.84 1.20 17.44
C LEU A 60 -7.04 0.62 16.69
N ARG A 61 -7.93 -0.13 17.37
CA ARG A 61 -9.15 -0.65 16.73
C ARG A 61 -10.07 0.47 16.24
N LYS A 62 -10.17 1.56 17.00
CA LYS A 62 -10.97 2.73 16.66
C LYS A 62 -10.43 3.42 15.40
N MET A 63 -9.11 3.51 15.26
CA MET A 63 -8.45 3.98 14.02
C MET A 63 -8.67 3.00 12.87
N ASP A 64 -8.43 1.70 13.10
CA ASP A 64 -8.55 0.66 12.08
C ASP A 64 -9.97 0.65 11.47
N LEU A 65 -11.01 0.71 12.30
CA LEU A 65 -12.42 0.68 11.86
C LEU A 65 -12.87 1.93 11.10
N ARG A 66 -12.21 3.08 11.26
CA ARG A 66 -12.60 4.32 10.58
C ARG A 66 -11.78 4.58 9.33
N LEU A 67 -10.50 4.22 9.34
CA LEU A 67 -9.59 4.50 8.23
C LEU A 67 -9.59 3.38 7.19
N ILE A 68 -9.43 2.13 7.62
CA ILE A 68 -9.14 1.01 6.72
C ILE A 68 -10.32 0.66 5.80
N PRO A 69 -11.58 0.59 6.25
CA PRO A 69 -12.69 0.23 5.37
C PRO A 69 -12.85 1.17 4.19
N MET A 70 -12.71 2.49 4.43
CA MET A 70 -12.82 3.47 3.36
C MET A 70 -11.66 3.31 2.38
N LEU A 71 -10.41 3.25 2.87
CA LEU A 71 -9.23 3.06 2.03
C LEU A 71 -9.29 1.75 1.21
N ALA A 72 -9.74 0.67 1.84
CA ALA A 72 -9.94 -0.62 1.17
C ALA A 72 -11.01 -0.52 0.07
N LEU A 73 -12.12 0.18 0.32
CA LEU A 73 -13.14 0.44 -0.71
C LEU A 73 -12.59 1.25 -1.88
N LEU A 74 -11.81 2.30 -1.62
CA LEU A 74 -11.18 3.11 -2.68
C LEU A 74 -10.29 2.24 -3.58
N TYR A 75 -9.54 1.33 -2.96
CA TYR A 75 -8.60 0.46 -3.66
C TYR A 75 -9.27 -0.71 -4.37
N LEU A 76 -10.36 -1.24 -3.81
CA LEU A 76 -11.21 -2.23 -4.46
C LEU A 76 -11.70 -1.67 -5.80
N LEU A 77 -12.25 -0.45 -5.80
CA LEU A 77 -12.69 0.21 -7.02
C LEU A 77 -11.53 0.43 -7.99
N SER A 78 -10.37 0.88 -7.50
CA SER A 78 -9.14 1.03 -8.31
C SER A 78 -8.74 -0.25 -9.03
N PHE A 79 -8.82 -1.41 -8.36
CA PHE A 79 -8.49 -2.67 -9.00
C PHE A 79 -9.56 -3.19 -9.95
N LEU A 80 -10.85 -2.95 -9.67
CA LEU A 80 -11.94 -3.26 -10.60
C LEU A 80 -11.73 -2.55 -11.93
N ASP A 81 -11.48 -1.25 -11.85
CA ASP A 81 -11.29 -0.36 -13.00
C ASP A 81 -10.05 -0.73 -13.84
N ARG A 82 -8.98 -1.24 -13.23
CA ARG A 82 -7.82 -1.81 -13.96
C ARG A 82 -8.18 -3.06 -14.76
N GLY A 83 -9.03 -3.92 -14.20
CA GLY A 83 -9.53 -5.13 -14.86
C GLY A 83 -10.42 -4.84 -16.08
N ASN A 84 -11.06 -3.67 -16.11
CA ASN A 84 -12.05 -3.34 -17.13
C ASN A 84 -11.53 -3.36 -18.57
N ILE A 85 -10.25 -3.07 -18.82
CA ILE A 85 -9.70 -3.20 -20.18
C ILE A 85 -9.76 -4.65 -20.70
N GLY A 86 -9.42 -5.61 -19.83
CA GLY A 86 -9.43 -7.03 -20.16
C GLY A 86 -10.84 -7.55 -20.30
N ASN A 87 -11.75 -7.14 -19.40
CA ASN A 87 -13.15 -7.52 -19.47
C ASN A 87 -13.85 -6.93 -20.70
N ALA A 88 -13.60 -5.66 -21.03
CA ALA A 88 -14.16 -5.01 -22.21
C ALA A 88 -13.68 -5.66 -23.51
N LYS A 89 -12.43 -6.14 -23.56
CA LYS A 89 -11.93 -6.93 -24.69
C LYS A 89 -12.80 -8.16 -24.93
N ILE A 90 -13.11 -8.92 -23.87
CA ILE A 90 -13.96 -10.12 -23.95
C ILE A 90 -15.40 -9.76 -24.34
N ALA A 91 -15.87 -8.57 -23.95
CA ALA A 91 -17.20 -8.05 -24.28
C ALA A 91 -17.29 -7.40 -25.68
N GLY A 92 -16.33 -7.62 -26.58
CA GLY A 92 -16.40 -7.20 -27.98
C GLY A 92 -15.80 -5.84 -28.32
N MET A 93 -15.09 -5.19 -27.38
CA MET A 93 -14.47 -3.87 -27.62
C MET A 93 -13.43 -3.88 -28.77
N GLU A 94 -12.71 -5.00 -28.95
CA GLU A 94 -11.70 -5.13 -30.02
C GLU A 94 -12.35 -5.05 -31.41
N GLU A 95 -13.52 -5.68 -31.58
CA GLU A 95 -14.28 -5.68 -32.83
C GLU A 95 -14.99 -4.34 -33.06
N ASP A 96 -15.65 -3.79 -32.03
CA ASP A 96 -16.40 -2.51 -32.13
C ASP A 96 -15.48 -1.33 -32.49
N LEU A 97 -14.26 -1.30 -31.93
CA LEU A 97 -13.28 -0.24 -32.19
C LEU A 97 -12.31 -0.57 -33.33
N SER A 98 -12.47 -1.72 -33.99
CA SER A 98 -11.58 -2.22 -35.05
C SER A 98 -10.10 -2.18 -34.64
N LEU A 99 -9.81 -2.63 -33.41
CA LEU A 99 -8.45 -2.64 -32.86
C LEU A 99 -7.66 -3.82 -33.41
N SER A 100 -6.44 -3.56 -33.85
CA SER A 100 -5.46 -4.62 -34.05
C SER A 100 -4.85 -5.08 -32.71
N GLY A 101 -4.41 -6.34 -32.64
CA GLY A 101 -3.75 -6.88 -31.45
C GLY A 101 -2.63 -5.99 -30.88
N PRO A 102 -1.70 -5.45 -31.70
CA PRO A 102 -0.68 -4.50 -31.24
C PRO A 102 -1.25 -3.18 -30.70
N GLN A 103 -2.31 -2.64 -31.31
CA GLN A 103 -2.96 -1.41 -30.85
C GLN A 103 -3.63 -1.60 -29.49
N TYR A 104 -4.28 -2.74 -29.25
CA TYR A 104 -4.81 -3.09 -27.94
C TYR A 104 -3.71 -3.16 -26.88
N SER A 105 -2.62 -3.88 -27.16
CA SER A 105 -1.49 -3.98 -26.23
C SER A 105 -0.86 -2.62 -25.92
N LEU A 106 -0.77 -1.72 -26.91
CA LEU A 106 -0.29 -0.36 -26.71
C LEU A 106 -1.23 0.46 -25.79
N CYS A 107 -2.55 0.34 -25.96
CA CYS A 107 -3.53 0.98 -25.07
C CYS A 107 -3.42 0.48 -23.62
N ALA A 108 -3.16 -0.81 -23.42
CA ALA A 108 -2.92 -1.37 -22.09
C ALA A 108 -1.59 -0.88 -21.49
N THR A 109 -0.55 -0.74 -22.31
CA THR A 109 0.81 -0.40 -21.84
C THR A 109 0.98 1.09 -21.55
N VAL A 110 0.39 2.00 -22.36
CA VAL A 110 0.59 3.46 -22.24
C VAL A 110 0.16 4.02 -20.88
N PHE A 111 -0.84 3.39 -20.26
CA PHE A 111 -1.30 3.69 -18.91
C PHE A 111 -0.15 3.65 -17.90
N PHE A 112 0.68 2.60 -17.92
CA PHE A 112 1.75 2.42 -16.92
C PHE A 112 2.86 3.47 -17.03
N PHE A 113 3.17 3.95 -18.24
CA PHE A 113 4.20 4.99 -18.42
C PHE A 113 3.76 6.32 -17.82
N THR A 114 2.53 6.73 -18.08
CA THR A 114 1.97 7.97 -17.52
C THR A 114 1.73 7.85 -16.02
N TYR A 115 1.23 6.71 -15.56
CA TYR A 115 1.07 6.40 -14.15
C TYR A 115 2.40 6.54 -13.39
N CYS A 116 3.46 5.89 -13.88
CA CYS A 116 4.80 5.97 -13.29
C CYS A 116 5.36 7.40 -13.27
N ALA A 117 5.13 8.19 -14.32
CA ALA A 117 5.68 9.54 -14.43
C ALA A 117 5.03 10.53 -13.45
N PHE A 118 3.73 10.40 -13.21
CA PHE A 118 2.96 11.34 -12.37
C PHE A 118 2.83 10.88 -10.91
N GLU A 119 3.21 9.65 -10.60
CA GLU A 119 3.15 9.08 -9.25
C GLU A 119 4.04 9.84 -8.23
N VAL A 120 5.30 10.12 -8.58
CA VAL A 120 6.21 10.88 -7.69
C VAL A 120 5.71 12.32 -7.46
N PRO A 121 5.39 13.11 -8.51
CA PRO A 121 4.77 14.42 -8.32
C PRO A 121 3.50 14.38 -7.47
N SER A 122 2.59 13.44 -7.74
CA SER A 122 1.31 13.32 -7.04
C SER A 122 1.49 13.02 -5.55
N ASN A 123 2.45 12.15 -5.19
CA ASN A 123 2.71 11.85 -3.79
C ASN A 123 3.40 13.01 -3.04
N LEU A 124 4.22 13.81 -3.73
CA LEU A 124 4.77 15.03 -3.14
C LEU A 124 3.68 16.09 -2.89
N LEU A 125 2.69 16.19 -3.78
CA LEU A 125 1.53 17.07 -3.61
C LEU A 125 0.64 16.63 -2.45
N LEU A 126 0.51 15.32 -2.18
CA LEU A 126 -0.24 14.80 -1.03
C LEU A 126 0.27 15.36 0.31
N LYS A 127 1.57 15.68 0.44
CA LYS A 127 2.09 16.30 1.67
C LYS A 127 1.78 17.80 1.77
N ARG A 128 1.53 18.47 0.65
CA ARG A 128 1.15 19.89 0.61
C ARG A 128 -0.36 20.07 0.80
N PHE A 129 -1.15 19.11 0.33
CA PHE A 129 -2.59 19.11 0.45
C PHE A 129 -3.07 18.23 1.62
N ARG A 130 -4.34 18.38 1.96
CA ARG A 130 -5.00 17.54 2.97
C ARG A 130 -5.33 16.17 2.37
N PRO A 131 -4.98 15.03 3.00
CA PRO A 131 -5.30 13.71 2.47
C PRO A 131 -6.80 13.50 2.20
N SER A 132 -7.69 14.04 3.04
CA SER A 132 -9.16 14.00 2.86
C SER A 132 -9.65 14.65 1.58
N VAL A 133 -8.89 15.60 1.02
CA VAL A 133 -9.24 16.28 -0.22
C VAL A 133 -8.52 15.66 -1.40
N TRP A 134 -7.23 15.39 -1.25
CA TRP A 134 -6.38 14.94 -2.36
C TRP A 134 -6.73 13.54 -2.86
N LEU A 135 -6.87 12.55 -1.96
CA LEU A 135 -7.16 11.17 -2.35
C LEU A 135 -8.55 11.05 -3.04
N PRO A 136 -9.62 11.66 -2.51
CA PRO A 136 -10.91 11.70 -3.21
C PRO A 136 -10.89 12.50 -4.52
N SER A 137 -10.15 13.61 -4.59
CA SER A 137 -10.06 14.41 -5.82
C SER A 137 -9.41 13.63 -6.97
N ILE A 138 -8.37 12.83 -6.66
CA ILE A 138 -7.78 11.87 -7.61
C ILE A 138 -8.87 10.92 -8.11
N MET A 139 -9.67 10.36 -7.21
CA MET A 139 -10.71 9.41 -7.60
C MET A 139 -11.84 10.03 -8.42
N VAL A 140 -12.25 11.26 -8.13
CA VAL A 140 -13.23 11.98 -8.95
C VAL A 140 -12.68 12.21 -10.35
N ALA A 141 -11.43 12.68 -10.48
CA ALA A 141 -10.80 12.91 -11.78
C ALA A 141 -10.70 11.60 -12.59
N TRP A 142 -10.22 10.54 -11.96
CA TRP A 142 -10.06 9.23 -12.58
C TRP A 142 -11.41 8.56 -12.92
N GLY A 143 -12.39 8.55 -12.03
CA GLY A 143 -13.73 8.03 -12.30
C GLY A 143 -14.46 8.79 -13.40
N THR A 144 -14.21 10.10 -13.52
CA THR A 144 -14.70 10.90 -14.65
C THR A 144 -14.07 10.45 -15.97
N VAL A 145 -12.75 10.26 -16.01
CA VAL A 145 -12.06 9.74 -17.20
C VAL A 145 -12.56 8.35 -17.57
N MET A 146 -12.79 7.46 -16.59
CA MET A 146 -13.39 6.14 -16.81
C MET A 146 -14.78 6.24 -17.45
N THR A 147 -15.64 7.08 -16.90
CA THR A 147 -17.00 7.29 -17.44
C THR A 147 -16.95 7.77 -18.90
N LEU A 148 -16.04 8.71 -19.20
CA LEU A 148 -15.85 9.23 -20.56
C LEU A 148 -15.24 8.19 -21.51
N MET A 149 -14.47 7.23 -21.00
CA MET A 149 -13.86 6.17 -21.82
C MET A 149 -14.92 5.24 -22.44
N GLY A 150 -16.08 5.06 -21.81
CA GLY A 150 -17.20 4.32 -22.41
C GLY A 150 -17.82 5.00 -23.64
N LEU A 151 -17.55 6.29 -23.85
CA LEU A 151 -18.04 7.07 -24.99
C LEU A 151 -17.10 7.03 -26.20
N VAL A 152 -15.92 6.43 -26.07
CA VAL A 152 -14.91 6.36 -27.13
C VAL A 152 -15.42 5.58 -28.34
N GLN A 153 -15.06 6.02 -29.55
CA GLN A 153 -15.48 5.40 -30.81
C GLN A 153 -14.32 4.90 -31.69
N ASN A 154 -13.07 5.16 -31.30
CA ASN A 154 -11.92 4.75 -32.09
C ASN A 154 -10.68 4.48 -31.23
N TYR A 155 -9.66 3.87 -31.85
CA TYR A 155 -8.36 3.61 -31.25
C TYR A 155 -7.72 4.84 -30.59
N HIS A 156 -7.71 5.99 -31.27
CA HIS A 156 -7.06 7.20 -30.77
C HIS A 156 -7.74 7.75 -29.51
N GLY A 157 -9.07 7.73 -29.46
CA GLY A 157 -9.84 8.11 -28.29
C GLY A 157 -9.55 7.20 -27.10
N LEU A 158 -9.42 5.89 -27.33
CA LEU A 158 -9.08 4.93 -26.28
C LEU A 158 -7.67 5.18 -25.75
N LEU A 159 -6.71 5.40 -26.65
CA LEU A 159 -5.32 5.69 -26.31
C LEU A 159 -5.21 6.97 -25.48
N ILE A 160 -5.89 8.05 -25.89
CA ILE A 160 -5.90 9.33 -25.17
C ILE A 160 -6.55 9.16 -23.80
N ALA A 161 -7.70 8.48 -23.71
CA ALA A 161 -8.36 8.20 -22.45
C ALA A 161 -7.44 7.44 -21.49
N ARG A 162 -6.66 6.46 -21.99
CA ARG A 162 -5.68 5.69 -21.20
C ARG A 162 -4.52 6.53 -20.66
N ILE A 163 -4.05 7.50 -21.44
CA ILE A 163 -3.02 8.45 -21.00
C ILE A 163 -3.56 9.30 -19.84
N PHE A 164 -4.75 9.90 -20.02
CA PHE A 164 -5.37 10.70 -18.95
C PHE A 164 -5.71 9.87 -17.71
N LEU A 165 -6.09 8.60 -17.90
CA LEU A 165 -6.35 7.68 -16.82
C LEU A 165 -5.10 7.43 -15.97
N GLY A 166 -3.95 7.18 -16.62
CA GLY A 166 -2.69 6.99 -15.91
C GLY A 166 -2.25 8.23 -15.14
N ILE A 167 -2.43 9.42 -15.72
CA ILE A 167 -2.17 10.70 -15.03
C ILE A 167 -3.06 10.83 -13.78
N ALA A 168 -4.37 10.64 -13.95
CA ALA A 168 -5.34 10.83 -12.88
C ALA A 168 -5.17 9.80 -11.75
N GLU A 169 -4.95 8.52 -12.07
CA GLU A 169 -4.90 7.43 -11.07
C GLU A 169 -3.58 7.35 -10.30
N SER A 170 -2.49 7.94 -10.84
CA SER A 170 -1.10 7.79 -10.37
C SER A 170 -0.86 8.00 -8.87
N GLY A 171 -1.68 8.81 -8.20
CA GLY A 171 -1.49 9.19 -6.80
C GLY A 171 -2.14 8.28 -5.77
N LEU A 172 -3.08 7.41 -6.16
CA LEU A 172 -3.94 6.74 -5.17
C LEU A 172 -3.17 5.72 -4.34
N TYR A 173 -2.53 4.72 -4.97
CA TYR A 173 -1.79 3.67 -4.26
C TYR A 173 -0.61 4.20 -3.41
N PRO A 174 0.35 4.97 -3.97
CA PRO A 174 1.44 5.56 -3.17
C PRO A 174 0.91 6.51 -2.10
N GLY A 175 -0.16 7.24 -2.39
CA GLY A 175 -0.77 8.19 -1.47
C GLY A 175 -1.41 7.50 -0.28
N VAL A 176 -2.16 6.41 -0.49
CA VAL A 176 -2.70 5.61 0.62
C VAL A 176 -1.59 4.90 1.38
N ALA A 177 -0.59 4.36 0.68
CA ALA A 177 0.53 3.68 1.33
C ALA A 177 1.29 4.64 2.25
N TYR A 178 1.53 5.88 1.81
CA TYR A 178 2.12 6.94 2.60
C TYR A 178 1.19 7.42 3.72
N TYR A 179 -0.10 7.61 3.44
CA TYR A 179 -1.12 7.98 4.43
C TYR A 179 -1.14 7.00 5.61
N LEU A 180 -1.03 5.69 5.37
CA LEU A 180 -0.92 4.71 6.45
C LEU A 180 0.32 4.93 7.34
N THR A 181 1.43 5.43 6.81
CA THR A 181 2.63 5.78 7.60
C THR A 181 2.43 6.99 8.51
N MET A 182 1.43 7.83 8.22
CA MET A 182 1.08 9.01 9.02
C MET A 182 0.18 8.68 10.21
N TRP A 183 -0.47 7.50 10.21
CA TRP A 183 -1.38 7.07 11.27
C TRP A 183 -0.84 5.89 12.07
N TYR A 184 0.00 5.03 11.48
CA TYR A 184 0.49 3.81 12.10
C TYR A 184 2.03 3.80 12.19
N VAL A 185 2.52 3.23 13.29
CA VAL A 185 3.96 3.03 13.46
C VAL A 185 4.47 1.87 12.60
N THR A 186 5.77 1.86 12.32
CA THR A 186 6.44 0.86 11.48
C THR A 186 6.15 -0.61 11.82
N GLU A 187 5.97 -0.92 13.11
CA GLU A 187 5.69 -2.28 13.61
C GLU A 187 4.23 -2.75 13.45
N GLU A 188 3.35 -1.87 12.97
CA GLU A 188 1.91 -2.12 12.82
C GLU A 188 1.41 -1.94 11.39
N LEU A 189 2.30 -1.47 10.52
CA LEU A 189 1.98 -1.04 9.19
C LEU A 189 1.65 -2.22 8.26
N ALA A 190 2.28 -3.39 8.42
CA ALA A 190 2.08 -4.49 7.46
C ALA A 190 0.65 -5.01 7.50
N PHE A 191 0.07 -5.18 8.69
CA PHE A 191 -1.30 -5.66 8.83
C PHE A 191 -2.29 -4.73 8.14
N ARG A 192 -2.12 -3.40 8.26
CA ARG A 192 -3.00 -2.41 7.62
C ARG A 192 -2.79 -2.36 6.11
N GLN A 193 -1.55 -2.45 5.65
CA GLN A 193 -1.24 -2.59 4.23
C GLN A 193 -1.82 -3.89 3.66
N GLY A 194 -1.79 -4.98 4.42
CA GLY A 194 -2.41 -6.26 4.06
C GLY A 194 -3.93 -6.20 3.97
N LEU A 195 -4.61 -5.54 4.92
CA LEU A 195 -6.05 -5.30 4.86
C LEU A 195 -6.42 -4.45 3.64
N PHE A 196 -5.72 -3.34 3.44
CA PHE A 196 -5.90 -2.47 2.27
C PHE A 196 -5.69 -3.23 0.96
N PHE A 197 -4.57 -3.94 0.84
CA PHE A 197 -4.21 -4.68 -0.38
C PHE A 197 -5.09 -5.90 -0.62
N SER A 198 -5.65 -6.52 0.42
CA SER A 198 -6.60 -7.62 0.26
C SER A 198 -7.84 -7.21 -0.54
N ALA A 199 -8.20 -5.93 -0.52
CA ALA A 199 -9.30 -5.39 -1.31
C ALA A 199 -9.05 -5.51 -2.83
N ALA A 200 -7.79 -5.39 -3.28
CA ALA A 200 -7.40 -5.66 -4.67
C ALA A 200 -7.58 -7.13 -5.06
N SER A 201 -7.28 -8.04 -4.14
CA SER A 201 -7.50 -9.47 -4.35
C SER A 201 -9.00 -9.77 -4.51
N MET A 202 -9.82 -9.21 -3.61
CA MET A 202 -11.28 -9.35 -3.69
C MET A 202 -11.86 -8.71 -4.95
N ALA A 203 -11.32 -7.58 -5.40
CA ALA A 203 -11.68 -6.98 -6.69
C ALA A 203 -11.41 -7.95 -7.85
N GLY A 204 -10.25 -8.62 -7.87
CA GLY A 204 -9.94 -9.65 -8.85
C GLY A 204 -10.92 -10.84 -8.87
N ALA A 205 -11.43 -11.22 -7.69
CA ALA A 205 -12.43 -12.30 -7.58
C ALA A 205 -13.77 -11.95 -8.24
N PHE A 206 -14.21 -10.69 -8.15
CA PHE A 206 -15.55 -10.28 -8.57
C PHE A 206 -15.59 -9.45 -9.86
N SER A 207 -14.46 -8.88 -10.30
CA SER A 207 -14.39 -8.00 -11.49
C SER A 207 -14.95 -8.68 -12.75
N GLY A 208 -14.51 -9.91 -13.05
CA GLY A 208 -14.96 -10.62 -14.25
C GLY A 208 -16.45 -10.95 -14.22
N LEU A 209 -16.99 -11.31 -13.05
CA LEU A 209 -18.41 -11.62 -12.88
C LEU A 209 -19.28 -10.37 -12.99
N LEU A 210 -18.85 -9.28 -12.37
CA LEU A 210 -19.52 -7.97 -12.46
C LEU A 210 -19.56 -7.49 -13.91
N ALA A 211 -18.42 -7.56 -14.61
CA ALA A 211 -18.34 -7.20 -16.01
C ALA A 211 -19.17 -8.11 -16.92
N TYR A 212 -19.25 -9.41 -16.63
CA TYR A 212 -20.15 -10.34 -17.34
C TYR A 212 -21.63 -9.98 -17.13
N ALA A 213 -22.02 -9.57 -15.92
CA ALA A 213 -23.38 -9.13 -15.65
C ALA A 213 -23.71 -7.82 -16.38
N ILE A 214 -22.78 -6.85 -16.37
CA ILE A 214 -22.96 -5.56 -17.06
C ILE A 214 -22.97 -5.73 -18.57
N SER A 215 -22.17 -6.65 -19.14
CA SER A 215 -22.15 -6.87 -20.59
C SER A 215 -23.48 -7.41 -21.15
N LYS A 216 -24.39 -7.92 -20.30
CA LYS A 216 -25.77 -8.26 -20.69
C LYS A 216 -26.64 -7.03 -21.03
N MET A 217 -26.16 -5.83 -20.74
CA MET A 217 -26.81 -4.57 -21.17
C MET A 217 -26.49 -4.20 -22.62
N ASP A 218 -25.99 -5.15 -23.42
CA ASP A 218 -25.77 -4.95 -24.84
C ASP A 218 -27.06 -4.50 -25.56
N GLY A 219 -26.97 -3.42 -26.34
CA GLY A 219 -28.10 -2.80 -27.03
C GLY A 219 -28.92 -1.82 -26.19
N VAL A 220 -28.71 -1.74 -24.87
CA VAL A 220 -29.38 -0.76 -24.01
C VAL A 220 -28.86 0.64 -24.36
N GLY A 221 -29.77 1.55 -24.73
CA GLY A 221 -29.43 2.91 -25.13
C GLY A 221 -28.66 3.01 -26.46
N GLY A 222 -28.64 1.95 -27.27
CA GLY A 222 -27.88 1.90 -28.52
C GLY A 222 -26.37 1.73 -28.32
N TYR A 223 -25.92 1.42 -27.10
CA TYR A 223 -24.51 1.19 -26.79
C TYR A 223 -24.20 -0.30 -26.68
N ALA A 224 -22.98 -0.66 -27.10
CA ALA A 224 -22.42 -1.99 -26.89
C ALA A 224 -22.19 -2.27 -25.40
N GLY A 225 -22.35 -3.52 -24.98
CA GLY A 225 -22.25 -3.93 -23.57
C GLY A 225 -20.92 -3.56 -22.89
N TRP A 226 -19.82 -3.54 -23.64
CA TRP A 226 -18.49 -3.15 -23.11
C TRP A 226 -18.43 -1.68 -22.64
N ARG A 227 -19.22 -0.79 -23.25
CA ARG A 227 -19.25 0.64 -22.90
C ARG A 227 -19.86 0.86 -21.52
N TRP A 228 -20.89 0.09 -21.19
CA TRP A 228 -21.57 0.14 -19.90
C TRP A 228 -20.67 -0.27 -18.74
N ILE A 229 -19.68 -1.15 -18.96
CA ILE A 229 -18.68 -1.51 -17.94
C ILE A 229 -17.95 -0.25 -17.47
N PHE A 230 -17.43 0.55 -18.40
CA PHE A 230 -16.70 1.78 -18.07
C PHE A 230 -17.61 2.89 -17.50
N ILE A 231 -18.83 3.03 -18.03
CA ILE A 231 -19.77 4.07 -17.59
C ILE A 231 -20.25 3.81 -16.16
N LEU A 232 -20.72 2.59 -15.86
CA LEU A 232 -21.30 2.28 -14.56
C LEU A 232 -20.24 2.24 -13.46
N GLU A 233 -19.10 1.60 -13.73
CA GLU A 233 -18.01 1.54 -12.76
C GLU A 233 -17.39 2.92 -12.53
N GLY A 234 -17.21 3.73 -13.59
CA GLY A 234 -16.76 5.11 -13.47
C GLY A 234 -17.69 5.99 -12.64
N ILE A 235 -19.02 5.90 -12.85
CA ILE A 235 -20.01 6.64 -12.06
C ILE A 235 -19.98 6.21 -10.60
N LEU A 236 -19.94 4.90 -10.33
CA LEU A 236 -19.84 4.35 -8.98
C LEU A 236 -18.59 4.88 -8.27
N THR A 237 -17.45 4.89 -8.98
CA THR A 237 -16.19 5.44 -8.50
C THR A 237 -16.31 6.92 -8.12
N VAL A 238 -16.96 7.76 -8.94
CA VAL A 238 -17.18 9.17 -8.62
C VAL A 238 -18.08 9.34 -7.40
N VAL A 239 -19.18 8.58 -7.29
CA VAL A 239 -20.09 8.64 -6.15
C VAL A 239 -19.36 8.27 -4.85
N VAL A 240 -18.60 7.17 -4.88
CA VAL A 240 -17.82 6.73 -3.71
C VAL A 240 -16.73 7.74 -3.37
N ALA A 241 -16.10 8.38 -4.35
CA ALA A 241 -15.13 9.44 -4.11
C ALA A 241 -15.75 10.66 -3.43
N VAL A 242 -16.94 11.10 -3.83
CA VAL A 242 -17.65 12.20 -3.15
C VAL A 242 -17.99 11.82 -1.71
N VAL A 243 -18.40 10.57 -1.46
CA VAL A 243 -18.59 10.07 -0.09
C VAL A 243 -17.27 10.04 0.68
N ALA A 244 -16.17 9.60 0.06
CA ALA A 244 -14.85 9.53 0.65
C ALA A 244 -14.39 10.86 1.24
N PHE A 245 -14.71 11.97 0.57
CA PHE A 245 -14.40 13.33 1.04
C PHE A 245 -14.94 13.61 2.45
N PHE A 246 -16.10 13.05 2.82
CA PHE A 246 -16.70 13.27 4.14
C PHE A 246 -16.23 12.28 5.22
N PHE A 247 -15.77 11.10 4.83
CA PHE A 247 -15.39 10.03 5.76
C PHE A 247 -13.88 9.89 5.96
N LEU A 248 -13.06 10.43 5.05
CA LEU A 248 -11.60 10.36 5.16
C LEU A 248 -11.09 11.43 6.12
N HIS A 249 -10.27 11.01 7.09
CA HIS A 249 -9.68 11.91 8.08
C HIS A 249 -8.28 12.36 7.66
N ASP A 250 -7.85 13.56 8.03
CA ASP A 250 -6.57 14.11 7.56
C ASP A 250 -5.36 13.60 8.36
N PHE A 251 -5.28 14.01 9.63
CA PHE A 251 -4.12 13.77 10.49
C PHE A 251 -4.57 13.35 11.90
N PRO A 252 -3.74 12.60 12.65
CA PRO A 252 -4.09 12.12 13.98
C PRO A 252 -4.31 13.22 15.02
N ASP A 253 -3.67 14.38 14.89
CA ASP A 253 -3.82 15.55 15.77
C ASP A 253 -5.16 16.29 15.59
N THR A 254 -5.73 16.23 14.39
CA THR A 254 -7.01 16.87 14.02
C THR A 254 -8.18 15.88 14.04
N ALA A 255 -7.94 14.63 14.43
CA ALA A 255 -8.89 13.54 14.38
C ALA A 255 -10.05 13.70 15.37
N THR A 256 -11.18 14.26 14.93
CA THR A 256 -12.38 14.52 15.77
C THR A 256 -12.92 13.28 16.49
N PHE A 257 -12.64 12.09 15.98
CA PHE A 257 -13.07 10.86 16.59
C PHE A 257 -12.24 10.41 17.77
N LEU A 258 -10.99 10.85 17.88
CA LEU A 258 -10.10 10.55 18.99
C LEU A 258 -10.27 11.60 20.09
N THR A 259 -10.26 11.14 21.34
CA THR A 259 -10.11 11.99 22.53
C THR A 259 -8.75 12.67 22.52
N VAL A 260 -8.59 13.76 23.27
CA VAL A 260 -7.35 14.55 23.29
C VAL A 260 -6.16 13.70 23.74
N GLU A 261 -6.38 12.85 24.75
CA GLU A 261 -5.41 11.91 25.29
C GLU A 261 -5.05 10.83 24.24
N GLU A 262 -6.04 10.29 23.53
CA GLU A 262 -5.81 9.35 22.43
C GLU A 262 -4.98 10.01 21.30
N ARG A 263 -5.27 11.27 20.94
CA ARG A 263 -4.50 12.01 19.92
C ARG A 263 -3.05 12.23 20.34
N ALA A 264 -2.85 12.70 21.58
CA ALA A 264 -1.51 12.93 22.12
C ALA A 264 -0.70 11.62 22.14
N TRP A 265 -1.32 10.53 22.56
CA TRP A 265 -0.71 9.20 22.55
C TRP A 265 -0.31 8.76 21.14
N VAL A 266 -1.17 8.97 20.13
CA VAL A 266 -0.89 8.62 18.72
C VAL A 266 0.21 9.50 18.11
N VAL A 267 0.20 10.80 18.35
CA VAL A 267 1.20 11.72 17.79
C VAL A 267 2.58 11.46 18.40
N HIS A 268 2.65 11.29 19.73
CA HIS A 268 3.90 11.01 20.44
C HIS A 268 4.57 9.74 19.90
N ARG A 269 3.83 8.62 19.80
CA ARG A 269 4.41 7.36 19.29
C ARG A 269 4.88 7.45 17.83
N LEU A 270 4.22 8.24 17.00
CA LEU A 270 4.57 8.40 15.59
C LEU A 270 5.86 9.22 15.42
N LYS A 271 6.02 10.30 16.20
CA LYS A 271 7.22 11.14 16.14
C LYS A 271 8.48 10.46 16.68
N TYR A 272 8.34 9.63 17.71
CA TYR A 272 9.49 8.99 18.37
C TYR A 272 9.75 7.55 17.93
N GLN A 273 9.04 7.02 16.91
CA GLN A 273 9.18 5.63 16.48
C GLN A 273 10.60 5.24 16.00
N GLY A 274 11.32 6.15 15.33
CA GLY A 274 12.69 5.91 14.84
C GLY A 274 13.75 5.86 15.95
N SER A 275 13.38 6.30 17.15
CA SER A 275 14.28 6.55 18.27
C SER A 275 14.24 5.47 19.35
N LYS A 276 13.21 4.61 19.33
CA LYS A 276 13.00 3.53 20.30
C LYS A 276 14.18 2.55 20.43
N LYS A 277 14.95 2.34 19.35
CA LYS A 277 16.10 1.40 19.34
C LYS A 277 17.44 2.04 19.71
N SER A 278 17.55 3.38 19.74
CA SER A 278 18.81 4.07 20.03
C SER A 278 18.94 4.56 21.48
N GLY A 279 17.87 4.51 22.27
CA GLY A 279 17.83 5.02 23.65
C GLY A 279 17.89 6.55 23.77
N ARG A 280 17.71 7.29 22.67
CA ARG A 280 17.66 8.76 22.63
C ARG A 280 16.48 9.17 21.73
N ALA A 281 15.50 9.88 22.30
CA ALA A 281 14.23 10.25 21.66
C ALA A 281 14.40 11.45 20.72
N ILE A 282 14.60 11.18 19.43
CA ILE A 282 14.73 12.20 18.37
C ILE A 282 13.43 12.20 17.55
N ALA A 283 12.82 13.38 17.42
CA ALA A 283 11.64 13.58 16.57
C ALA A 283 12.05 13.68 15.09
N GLU A 284 11.28 13.08 14.17
CA GLU A 284 11.52 13.24 12.73
C GLU A 284 11.27 14.70 12.30
N SER A 285 12.16 15.27 11.47
CA SER A 285 11.97 16.60 10.91
C SER A 285 10.92 16.62 9.79
N ASP A 286 10.02 17.61 9.84
CA ASP A 286 8.90 17.79 8.89
C ASP A 286 9.05 19.03 7.99
N HIS A 287 10.28 19.50 7.76
CA HIS A 287 10.56 20.58 6.81
C HIS A 287 10.79 20.06 5.38
N PHE A 288 10.08 20.64 4.41
CA PHE A 288 10.30 20.32 3.00
C PHE A 288 11.62 20.90 2.53
N GLU A 289 12.52 20.03 2.09
CA GLU A 289 13.73 20.43 1.39
C GLU A 289 13.97 19.50 0.20
N TRP A 290 14.28 20.08 -0.95
CA TRP A 290 14.56 19.32 -2.18
C TRP A 290 15.72 18.32 -2.02
N LYS A 291 16.65 18.61 -1.09
CA LYS A 291 17.74 17.71 -0.72
C LYS A 291 17.25 16.32 -0.32
N TYR A 292 16.09 16.20 0.34
CA TYR A 292 15.54 14.90 0.77
C TYR A 292 15.03 14.08 -0.41
N VAL A 293 14.49 14.72 -1.44
CA VAL A 293 14.05 14.06 -2.69
C VAL A 293 15.27 13.52 -3.44
N VAL A 294 16.32 14.33 -3.58
CA VAL A 294 17.58 13.88 -4.21
C VAL A 294 18.22 12.75 -3.40
N ARG A 295 18.25 12.85 -2.06
CA ARG A 295 18.73 11.77 -1.18
C ARG A 295 17.93 10.48 -1.34
N ALA A 296 16.62 10.55 -1.58
CA ALA A 296 15.79 9.38 -1.89
C ALA A 296 16.15 8.80 -3.27
N LEU A 297 16.23 9.64 -4.30
CA LEU A 297 16.57 9.20 -5.66
C LEU A 297 17.97 8.59 -5.77
N SER A 298 18.92 8.97 -4.91
CA SER A 298 20.28 8.41 -4.91
C SER A 298 20.45 7.23 -3.95
N ASP A 299 19.39 6.75 -3.30
CA ASP A 299 19.51 5.67 -2.32
C ASP A 299 19.49 4.29 -2.98
N TRP A 300 20.58 3.55 -2.82
CA TRP A 300 20.74 2.20 -3.35
C TRP A 300 19.64 1.24 -2.87
N GLN A 301 19.14 1.41 -1.63
CA GLN A 301 18.16 0.50 -1.04
C GLN A 301 16.83 0.51 -1.80
N ILE A 302 16.46 1.66 -2.38
CA ILE A 302 15.23 1.82 -3.19
C ILE A 302 15.33 1.00 -4.47
N TYR A 303 16.49 1.03 -5.15
CA TYR A 303 16.70 0.28 -6.40
C TYR A 303 16.79 -1.23 -6.17
N VAL A 304 17.41 -1.68 -5.07
CA VAL A 304 17.37 -3.11 -4.73
C VAL A 304 15.94 -3.53 -4.36
N SER A 305 15.22 -2.70 -3.61
CA SER A 305 13.80 -2.92 -3.30
C SER A 305 12.89 -2.87 -4.52
N LEU A 306 13.30 -2.19 -5.60
CA LEU A 306 12.60 -2.17 -6.90
C LEU A 306 12.68 -3.54 -7.59
N PHE A 307 13.84 -4.20 -7.57
CA PHE A 307 13.96 -5.57 -8.10
C PHE A 307 13.11 -6.58 -7.31
N MET A 308 13.05 -6.42 -5.99
CA MET A 308 12.10 -7.17 -5.14
C MET A 308 10.65 -6.86 -5.53
N TYR A 309 10.33 -5.61 -5.84
CA TYR A 309 8.99 -5.19 -6.29
C TYR A 309 8.60 -5.81 -7.63
N TRP A 310 9.46 -5.75 -8.65
CA TRP A 310 9.20 -6.39 -9.94
C TRP A 310 9.08 -7.91 -9.81
N GLY A 311 9.84 -8.55 -8.91
CA GLY A 311 9.71 -9.99 -8.66
C GLY A 311 8.37 -10.44 -8.08
N ILE A 312 7.55 -9.50 -7.57
CA ILE A 312 6.20 -9.78 -7.06
C ILE A 312 5.14 -9.23 -8.01
N VAL A 313 5.35 -8.02 -8.53
CA VAL A 313 4.35 -7.29 -9.32
C VAL A 313 4.21 -7.79 -10.74
N CYS A 314 5.29 -8.24 -11.37
CA CYS A 314 5.19 -8.88 -12.67
C CYS A 314 4.24 -10.10 -12.59
N PRO A 315 4.48 -11.06 -11.66
CA PRO A 315 3.54 -12.16 -11.44
C PRO A 315 2.12 -11.73 -11.09
N LEU A 316 2.00 -10.67 -10.29
CA LEU A 316 0.70 -10.17 -9.86
C LEU A 316 -0.15 -9.69 -11.03
N TYR A 317 0.40 -8.84 -11.90
CA TYR A 317 -0.32 -8.35 -13.07
C TYR A 317 -0.49 -9.44 -14.14
N GLY A 318 0.52 -10.28 -14.37
CA GLY A 318 0.44 -11.35 -15.35
C GLY A 318 -0.64 -12.37 -15.00
N ILE A 319 -0.71 -12.80 -13.74
CA ILE A 319 -1.82 -13.66 -13.31
C ILE A 319 -3.14 -12.87 -13.35
N SER A 320 -3.20 -11.63 -12.83
CA SER A 320 -4.48 -10.91 -12.77
C SER A 320 -5.11 -10.64 -14.12
N PHE A 321 -4.33 -10.39 -15.17
CA PHE A 321 -4.85 -10.16 -16.51
C PHE A 321 -5.18 -11.45 -17.27
N PHE A 322 -4.46 -12.54 -17.01
CA PHE A 322 -4.55 -13.76 -17.83
C PHE A 322 -5.12 -14.97 -17.10
N LEU A 323 -5.38 -14.93 -15.79
CA LEU A 323 -5.87 -16.06 -15.01
C LEU A 323 -7.14 -16.72 -15.59
N PRO A 324 -8.20 -15.98 -15.95
CA PRO A 324 -9.38 -16.61 -16.55
C PRO A 324 -9.07 -17.29 -17.88
N THR A 325 -8.19 -16.69 -18.68
CA THR A 325 -7.76 -17.25 -19.97
C THR A 325 -6.95 -18.53 -19.77
N ILE A 326 -6.01 -18.54 -18.82
CA ILE A 326 -5.20 -19.71 -18.50
C ILE A 326 -6.11 -20.85 -18.04
N ILE A 327 -7.07 -20.59 -17.16
CA ILE A 327 -8.01 -21.63 -16.69
C ILE A 327 -8.92 -22.13 -17.81
N ALA A 328 -9.41 -21.24 -18.69
CA ALA A 328 -10.22 -21.66 -19.84
C ALA A 328 -9.43 -22.58 -20.78
N ASP A 329 -8.16 -22.26 -21.04
CA ASP A 329 -7.26 -23.07 -21.88
C ASP A 329 -6.92 -24.45 -21.25
N LEU A 330 -7.28 -24.69 -19.98
CA LEU A 330 -7.23 -26.03 -19.34
C LEU A 330 -8.41 -26.93 -19.72
N GLY A 331 -9.35 -26.45 -20.53
CA GLY A 331 -10.54 -27.20 -20.98
C GLY A 331 -11.82 -26.88 -20.21
N TYR A 332 -11.82 -25.87 -19.34
CA TYR A 332 -13.03 -25.39 -18.66
C TYR A 332 -13.81 -24.40 -19.52
N THR A 333 -15.13 -24.36 -19.35
CA THR A 333 -15.96 -23.32 -19.98
C THR A 333 -15.59 -21.93 -19.44
N SER A 334 -15.83 -20.87 -20.22
CA SER A 334 -15.51 -19.49 -19.80
C SER A 334 -16.13 -19.11 -18.45
N THR A 335 -17.39 -19.50 -18.21
CA THR A 335 -18.08 -19.26 -16.94
C THR A 335 -17.46 -20.05 -15.79
N THR A 336 -17.17 -21.34 -15.99
CA THR A 336 -16.50 -22.15 -14.97
C THR A 336 -15.10 -21.62 -14.66
N ALA A 337 -14.36 -21.17 -15.67
CA ALA A 337 -13.03 -20.61 -15.50
C ALA A 337 -13.04 -19.33 -14.64
N GLN A 338 -14.02 -18.44 -14.83
CA GLN A 338 -14.22 -17.28 -13.95
C GLN A 338 -14.61 -17.68 -12.52
N LEU A 339 -15.47 -18.67 -12.34
CA LEU A 339 -15.82 -19.15 -11.00
C LEU A 339 -14.62 -19.78 -10.27
N LEU A 340 -13.72 -20.44 -11.01
CA LEU A 340 -12.50 -21.04 -10.47
C LEU A 340 -11.44 -20.00 -10.07
N THR A 341 -11.54 -18.74 -10.48
CA THR A 341 -10.64 -17.68 -9.96
C THR A 341 -11.00 -17.24 -8.54
N ILE A 342 -12.28 -17.34 -8.16
CA ILE A 342 -12.79 -16.84 -6.87
C ILE A 342 -12.07 -17.52 -5.69
N PRO A 343 -11.97 -18.87 -5.61
CA PRO A 343 -11.27 -19.52 -4.50
C PRO A 343 -9.80 -19.12 -4.40
N ILE A 344 -9.14 -18.87 -5.53
CA ILE A 344 -7.73 -18.45 -5.58
C ILE A 344 -7.58 -17.08 -4.93
N TYR A 345 -8.36 -16.09 -5.37
CA TYR A 345 -8.27 -14.72 -4.84
C TYR A 345 -8.73 -14.62 -3.39
N VAL A 346 -9.82 -15.29 -3.01
CA VAL A 346 -10.30 -15.29 -1.63
C VAL A 346 -9.26 -15.90 -0.69
N SER A 347 -8.65 -17.02 -1.08
CA SER A 347 -7.58 -17.65 -0.27
C SER A 347 -6.36 -16.75 -0.16
N ALA A 348 -5.98 -16.09 -1.25
CA ALA A 348 -4.86 -15.15 -1.28
C ALA A 348 -5.10 -13.92 -0.41
N ALA A 349 -6.33 -13.38 -0.39
CA ALA A 349 -6.75 -12.29 0.50
C ALA A 349 -6.61 -12.69 1.98
N VAL A 350 -7.13 -13.86 2.36
CA VAL A 350 -7.06 -14.37 3.74
C VAL A 350 -5.60 -14.58 4.17
N LEU A 351 -4.79 -15.21 3.31
CA LEU A 351 -3.37 -15.42 3.59
C LEU A 351 -2.58 -14.12 3.67
N ALA A 352 -2.92 -13.12 2.86
CA ALA A 352 -2.27 -11.81 2.89
C ALA A 352 -2.48 -11.13 4.25
N ILE A 353 -3.73 -11.12 4.73
CA ILE A 353 -4.07 -10.56 6.05
C ILE A 353 -3.37 -11.35 7.16
N LEU A 354 -3.43 -12.68 7.12
CA LEU A 354 -2.83 -13.55 8.14
C LEU A 354 -1.31 -13.38 8.24
N LEU A 355 -0.60 -13.45 7.12
CA LEU A 355 0.87 -13.34 7.11
C LEU A 355 1.34 -11.93 7.44
N CYS A 356 0.62 -10.89 7.03
CA CYS A 356 0.92 -9.51 7.45
C CYS A 356 0.72 -9.32 8.96
N TRP A 357 -0.34 -9.90 9.52
CA TRP A 357 -0.58 -9.89 10.96
C TRP A 357 0.49 -10.66 11.75
N LEU A 358 0.90 -11.84 11.27
CA LEU A 358 1.98 -12.62 11.86
C LEU A 358 3.30 -11.87 11.77
N SER A 359 3.58 -11.20 10.66
CA SER A 359 4.78 -10.37 10.45
C SER A 359 4.87 -9.25 11.47
N ASP A 360 3.80 -8.47 11.67
CA ASP A 360 3.79 -7.41 12.69
C ASP A 360 3.94 -7.97 14.11
N ARG A 361 3.30 -9.09 14.43
CA ARG A 361 3.49 -9.76 15.74
C ARG A 361 4.94 -10.22 15.95
N ALA A 362 5.58 -10.72 14.91
CA ALA A 362 6.96 -11.18 14.96
C ALA A 362 7.93 -10.01 15.14
N VAL A 363 7.72 -8.91 14.40
CA VAL A 363 8.53 -7.68 14.53
C VAL A 363 8.39 -7.08 15.93
N LYS A 364 7.18 -7.04 16.50
CA LYS A 364 6.95 -6.61 17.90
C LYS A 364 7.68 -7.47 18.94
N ARG A 365 8.01 -8.73 18.60
CA ARG A 365 8.79 -9.65 19.43
C ARG A 365 10.30 -9.60 19.12
N GLY A 366 10.74 -8.68 18.26
CA GLY A 366 12.15 -8.54 17.86
C GLY A 366 12.59 -9.48 16.73
N ALA A 367 11.68 -10.24 16.12
CA ALA A 367 12.01 -11.07 14.97
C ALA A 367 12.12 -10.26 13.67
N SER A 368 12.79 -10.84 12.68
CA SER A 368 13.01 -10.19 11.38
C SER A 368 11.82 -10.37 10.43
N ARG A 369 11.51 -9.34 9.64
CA ARG A 369 10.41 -9.24 8.69
C ARG A 369 10.68 -9.99 7.38
N TRP A 370 11.94 -10.09 6.93
CA TRP A 370 12.28 -10.70 5.63
C TRP A 370 11.72 -12.12 5.43
N VAL A 371 11.59 -12.94 6.49
CA VAL A 371 11.05 -14.32 6.40
C VAL A 371 9.63 -14.31 5.84
N TYR A 372 8.83 -13.33 6.23
CA TYR A 372 7.44 -13.20 5.80
C TYR A 372 7.31 -12.71 4.34
N ILE A 373 8.40 -12.23 3.73
CA ILE A 373 8.48 -11.89 2.31
C ILE A 373 9.05 -13.07 1.53
N PHE A 374 10.17 -13.63 2.01
CA PHE A 374 10.91 -14.69 1.33
C PHE A 374 10.11 -16.00 1.24
N VAL A 375 9.43 -16.41 2.31
CA VAL A 375 8.65 -17.66 2.31
C VAL A 375 7.48 -17.61 1.31
N PRO A 376 6.66 -16.54 1.25
CA PRO A 376 5.68 -16.41 0.19
C PRO A 376 6.29 -16.38 -1.20
N MET A 377 7.44 -15.72 -1.41
CA MET A 377 8.13 -15.76 -2.71
C MET A 377 8.59 -17.17 -3.11
N CYS A 378 9.01 -18.02 -2.16
CA CYS A 378 9.26 -19.44 -2.43
C CYS A 378 7.98 -20.16 -2.90
N ALA A 379 6.80 -19.83 -2.36
CA ALA A 379 5.54 -20.38 -2.85
C ALA A 379 5.26 -19.93 -4.30
N ILE A 380 5.55 -18.67 -4.64
CA ILE A 380 5.46 -18.17 -6.03
C ILE A 380 6.35 -18.99 -6.96
N LEU A 381 7.61 -19.20 -6.57
CA LEU A 381 8.58 -20.00 -7.31
C LEU A 381 8.06 -21.43 -7.56
N VAL A 382 7.63 -22.12 -6.50
CA VAL A 382 7.10 -23.49 -6.58
C VAL A 382 5.87 -23.54 -7.48
N GLY A 383 4.95 -22.58 -7.35
CA GLY A 383 3.73 -22.51 -8.14
C GLY A 383 3.99 -22.39 -9.64
N PHE A 384 4.91 -21.50 -10.06
CA PHE A 384 5.28 -21.39 -11.48
C PHE A 384 6.10 -22.58 -11.99
N VAL A 385 6.98 -23.16 -11.17
CA VAL A 385 7.70 -24.39 -11.54
C VAL A 385 6.71 -25.53 -11.82
N MET A 386 5.70 -25.71 -10.95
CA MET A 386 4.63 -26.68 -11.17
C MET A 386 3.85 -26.39 -12.46
N ALA A 387 3.47 -25.14 -12.69
CA ALA A 387 2.74 -24.73 -13.89
C ALA A 387 3.55 -25.00 -15.17
N ILE A 388 4.85 -24.70 -15.20
CA ILE A 388 5.73 -24.97 -16.33
C ILE A 388 5.88 -26.47 -16.58
N ALA A 389 6.19 -27.24 -15.54
CA ALA A 389 6.40 -28.68 -15.65
C ALA A 389 5.14 -29.39 -16.16
N ALA A 390 3.98 -29.06 -15.59
CA ALA A 390 2.70 -29.63 -16.00
C ALA A 390 2.29 -29.17 -17.41
N SER A 391 2.45 -27.89 -17.76
CA SER A 391 2.12 -27.38 -19.10
C SER A 391 3.02 -27.97 -20.18
N ALA A 392 4.29 -28.24 -19.87
CA ALA A 392 5.22 -28.88 -20.79
C ALA A 392 4.74 -30.29 -21.18
N THR A 393 4.35 -31.09 -20.18
CA THR A 393 3.82 -32.46 -20.38
C THR A 393 2.44 -32.51 -21.04
N GLY A 394 1.60 -31.50 -20.82
CA GLY A 394 0.27 -31.38 -21.47
C GLY A 394 -0.80 -32.35 -20.95
N SER A 395 -0.51 -33.13 -19.91
CA SER A 395 -1.37 -34.22 -19.43
C SER A 395 -2.00 -33.98 -18.04
N ALA A 396 -1.75 -32.83 -17.41
CA ALA A 396 -2.15 -32.58 -16.02
C ALA A 396 -2.69 -31.16 -15.77
N PRO A 397 -3.88 -30.80 -16.30
CA PRO A 397 -4.47 -29.45 -16.12
C PRO A 397 -4.71 -29.10 -14.64
N GLY A 398 -5.05 -30.08 -13.81
CA GLY A 398 -5.21 -29.88 -12.36
C GLY A 398 -3.93 -29.44 -11.65
N VAL A 399 -2.75 -29.86 -12.13
CA VAL A 399 -1.45 -29.46 -11.57
C VAL A 399 -1.10 -28.04 -11.96
N VAL A 400 -1.45 -27.60 -13.18
CA VAL A 400 -1.31 -26.20 -13.59
C VAL A 400 -2.19 -25.30 -12.71
N TYR A 401 -3.46 -25.68 -12.52
CA TYR A 401 -4.37 -24.96 -11.64
C TYR A 401 -3.83 -24.87 -10.19
N ALA A 402 -3.38 -26.00 -9.62
CA ALA A 402 -2.78 -26.02 -8.29
C ALA A 402 -1.50 -25.17 -8.19
N GLY A 403 -0.64 -25.20 -9.21
CA GLY A 403 0.56 -24.37 -9.27
C GLY A 403 0.23 -22.87 -9.26
N ILE A 404 -0.74 -22.46 -10.08
CA ILE A 404 -1.22 -21.07 -10.11
C ILE A 404 -1.86 -20.68 -8.78
N PHE A 405 -2.67 -21.56 -8.18
CA PHE A 405 -3.27 -21.34 -6.87
C PHE A 405 -2.21 -21.02 -5.81
N ILE A 406 -1.16 -21.86 -5.73
CA ILE A 406 -0.04 -21.68 -4.80
C ILE A 406 0.71 -20.38 -5.11
N ALA A 407 0.94 -20.06 -6.39
CA ALA A 407 1.63 -18.85 -6.78
C ALA A 407 0.88 -17.58 -6.32
N VAL A 408 -0.44 -17.51 -6.55
CA VAL A 408 -1.25 -16.37 -6.12
C VAL A 408 -1.31 -16.24 -4.60
N CYS A 409 -1.37 -17.37 -3.89
CA CYS A 409 -1.28 -17.41 -2.44
C CYS A 409 0.07 -16.91 -1.90
N GLY A 410 1.14 -16.95 -2.70
CA GLY A 410 2.44 -16.33 -2.37
C GLY A 410 2.54 -14.85 -2.75
N ILE A 411 1.95 -14.45 -3.87
CA ILE A 411 2.03 -13.08 -4.42
C ILE A 411 1.37 -12.06 -3.49
N TYR A 412 0.11 -12.28 -3.13
CA TYR A 412 -0.68 -11.30 -2.39
C TYR A 412 -0.17 -11.01 -0.97
N PRO A 413 0.38 -11.98 -0.22
CA PRO A 413 1.05 -11.68 1.04
C PRO A 413 2.41 -10.99 0.89
N ALA A 414 3.19 -11.34 -0.14
CA ALA A 414 4.53 -10.78 -0.33
C ALA A 414 4.49 -9.27 -0.64
N PHE A 415 3.51 -8.85 -1.44
CA PHE A 415 3.42 -7.49 -1.96
C PHE A 415 3.27 -6.38 -0.89
N PRO A 416 2.26 -6.39 0.01
CA PRO A 416 2.11 -5.36 1.04
C PRO A 416 3.31 -5.34 1.99
N GLN A 417 3.96 -6.49 2.22
CA GLN A 417 5.13 -6.56 3.06
C GLN A 417 6.37 -5.94 2.44
N ASN A 418 6.57 -6.09 1.13
CA ASN A 418 7.62 -5.37 0.40
C ASN A 418 7.48 -3.86 0.60
N VAL A 419 6.29 -3.31 0.32
CA VAL A 419 6.02 -1.86 0.47
C VAL A 419 6.15 -1.41 1.93
N THR A 420 5.83 -2.28 2.88
CA THR A 420 6.04 -1.95 4.30
C THR A 420 7.53 -1.98 4.68
N TRP A 421 8.31 -2.92 4.15
CA TRP A 421 9.70 -3.11 4.55
C TRP A 421 10.58 -1.95 4.14
N ILE A 422 10.38 -1.40 2.95
CA ILE A 422 11.06 -0.18 2.51
C ILE A 422 10.59 1.06 3.30
N ALA A 423 9.28 1.20 3.56
CA ALA A 423 8.74 2.31 4.35
C ALA A 423 9.31 2.34 5.77
N ASN A 424 9.55 1.17 6.35
CA ASN A 424 10.15 1.02 7.68
C ASN A 424 11.65 1.34 7.72
N ASN A 425 12.33 1.35 6.57
CA ASN A 425 13.77 1.54 6.44
C ASN A 425 14.16 2.91 5.86
N LEU A 426 13.19 3.68 5.35
CA LEU A 426 13.34 5.09 4.99
C LEU A 426 12.94 5.96 6.19
N ALA A 427 13.92 6.58 6.84
CA ALA A 427 13.68 7.54 7.92
C ALA A 427 13.59 8.97 7.39
N GLY A 428 12.79 9.78 8.08
CA GLY A 428 12.46 11.14 7.64
C GLY A 428 11.24 11.15 6.72
N SER A 429 10.23 11.92 7.12
CA SER A 429 8.90 11.93 6.51
C SER A 429 8.92 12.20 4.99
N TYR A 430 9.71 13.19 4.52
CA TYR A 430 9.84 13.50 3.09
C TYR A 430 10.65 12.47 2.30
N LYS A 431 11.75 11.96 2.88
CA LYS A 431 12.55 10.91 2.23
C LYS A 431 11.74 9.63 2.07
N ARG A 432 10.96 9.27 3.09
CA ARG A 432 10.02 8.15 3.04
C ARG A 432 8.96 8.35 1.97
N ALA A 433 8.29 9.50 1.92
CA ALA A 433 7.29 9.81 0.90
C ALA A 433 7.85 9.71 -0.53
N ALA A 434 8.99 10.35 -0.78
CA ALA A 434 9.64 10.34 -2.09
C ALA A 434 10.17 8.94 -2.46
N GLY A 435 10.83 8.25 -1.53
CA GLY A 435 11.40 6.94 -1.77
C GLY A 435 10.35 5.85 -2.01
N MET A 436 9.24 5.89 -1.26
CA MET A 436 8.09 5.03 -1.52
C MET A 436 7.48 5.31 -2.90
N ALA A 437 7.28 6.59 -3.26
CA ALA A 437 6.73 6.93 -4.57
C ALA A 437 7.64 6.49 -5.73
N VAL A 438 8.96 6.60 -5.58
CA VAL A 438 9.91 6.13 -6.59
C VAL A 438 9.87 4.61 -6.74
N GLN A 439 9.88 3.89 -5.61
CA GLN A 439 9.82 2.42 -5.65
C GLN A 439 8.51 1.92 -6.25
N ILE A 440 7.38 2.48 -5.82
CA ILE A 440 6.06 2.08 -6.29
C ILE A 440 5.86 2.51 -7.76
N GLY A 441 6.24 3.74 -8.12
CA GLY A 441 6.18 4.28 -9.48
C GLY A 441 6.93 3.45 -10.49
N LEU A 442 8.25 3.32 -10.31
CA LEU A 442 9.07 2.48 -11.18
C LEU A 442 8.66 1.01 -11.07
N GLY A 443 8.17 0.59 -9.90
CA GLY A 443 7.68 -0.75 -9.64
C GLY A 443 6.48 -1.11 -10.49
N ASN A 444 5.55 -0.19 -10.70
CA ASN A 444 4.35 -0.39 -11.52
C ASN A 444 4.66 -0.56 -13.01
N LEU A 445 5.86 -0.19 -13.48
CA LEU A 445 6.32 -0.58 -14.82
C LEU A 445 6.40 -2.11 -14.99
N GLY A 446 6.43 -2.87 -13.90
CA GLY A 446 6.24 -4.33 -13.94
C GLY A 446 4.93 -4.74 -14.64
N GLY A 447 3.88 -3.93 -14.55
CA GLY A 447 2.62 -4.16 -15.29
C GLY A 447 2.77 -4.00 -16.80
N ALA A 448 3.61 -3.08 -17.26
CA ALA A 448 3.94 -2.94 -18.69
C ALA A 448 4.67 -4.18 -19.22
N PHE A 449 5.59 -4.75 -18.44
CA PHE A 449 6.26 -6.01 -18.78
C PHE A 449 5.26 -7.17 -18.80
N ALA A 450 4.51 -7.36 -17.72
CA ALA A 450 3.57 -8.47 -17.53
C ALA A 450 2.45 -8.50 -18.58
N SER A 451 1.98 -7.33 -19.04
CA SER A 451 0.98 -7.21 -20.11
C SER A 451 1.43 -7.87 -21.43
N ASN A 452 2.73 -8.11 -21.60
CA ASN A 452 3.32 -8.67 -22.81
C ASN A 452 3.84 -10.11 -22.64
N PHE A 453 3.76 -10.71 -21.44
CA PHE A 453 4.32 -12.04 -21.17
C PHE A 453 3.48 -13.17 -21.76
N TYR A 454 2.16 -13.09 -21.65
CA TYR A 454 1.23 -14.12 -22.12
C TYR A 454 0.73 -13.79 -23.51
N ARG A 455 1.47 -14.24 -24.54
CA ARG A 455 1.16 -13.95 -25.95
C ARG A 455 0.21 -15.02 -26.49
N ALA A 456 -0.68 -14.61 -27.40
CA ALA A 456 -1.63 -15.52 -28.04
C ALA A 456 -0.96 -16.70 -28.77
N LYS A 457 0.23 -16.49 -29.34
CA LYS A 457 1.00 -17.53 -30.04
C LYS A 457 1.58 -18.62 -29.13
N ASP A 458 1.65 -18.37 -27.82
CA ASP A 458 2.19 -19.33 -26.85
C ASP A 458 1.07 -20.20 -26.23
N LYS A 459 -0.19 -20.01 -26.67
CA LYS A 459 -1.33 -20.84 -26.27
C LYS A 459 -1.17 -22.30 -26.72
N PRO A 460 -1.70 -23.28 -25.97
CA PRO A 460 -2.34 -23.16 -24.64
C PRO A 460 -1.35 -23.29 -23.47
N LYS A 461 -0.06 -23.58 -23.74
CA LYS A 461 0.91 -23.97 -22.70
C LYS A 461 1.57 -22.80 -21.98
N PHE A 462 1.62 -21.63 -22.60
CA PHE A 462 2.20 -20.38 -22.06
C PHE A 462 3.57 -20.53 -21.37
N LEU A 463 4.42 -21.43 -21.85
CA LEU A 463 5.71 -21.76 -21.21
C LEU A 463 6.62 -20.54 -21.06
N LEU A 464 6.65 -19.67 -22.09
CA LEU A 464 7.43 -18.43 -22.02
C LEU A 464 6.88 -17.48 -20.96
N GLY A 465 5.55 -17.31 -20.90
CA GLY A 465 4.90 -16.44 -19.92
C GLY A 465 5.24 -16.87 -18.51
N HIS A 466 5.01 -18.14 -18.17
CA HIS A 466 5.38 -18.69 -16.86
C HIS A 466 6.89 -18.61 -16.58
N GLY A 467 7.74 -18.84 -17.59
CA GLY A 467 9.19 -18.76 -17.46
C GLY A 467 9.70 -17.35 -17.18
N LEU A 468 9.10 -16.32 -17.82
CA LEU A 468 9.42 -14.92 -17.55
C LEU A 468 9.02 -14.54 -16.12
N GLU A 469 7.82 -14.91 -15.68
CA GLU A 469 7.38 -14.67 -14.30
C GLU A 469 8.33 -15.32 -13.29
N LEU A 470 8.72 -16.57 -13.53
CA LEU A 470 9.68 -17.29 -12.70
C LEU A 470 11.03 -16.54 -12.63
N GLY A 471 11.52 -16.03 -13.75
CA GLY A 471 12.76 -15.25 -13.82
C GLY A 471 12.70 -13.98 -12.97
N PHE A 472 11.59 -13.23 -13.04
CA PHE A 472 11.37 -12.06 -12.18
C PHE A 472 11.30 -12.44 -10.70
N VAL A 473 10.62 -13.54 -10.35
CA VAL A 473 10.55 -14.03 -8.96
C VAL A 473 11.93 -14.34 -8.41
N VAL A 474 12.76 -15.08 -9.15
CA VAL A 474 14.14 -15.42 -8.74
C VAL A 474 14.99 -14.15 -8.53
N MET A 475 14.88 -13.18 -9.44
CA MET A 475 15.53 -11.88 -9.29
C MET A 475 15.09 -11.16 -8.01
N GLY A 476 13.79 -11.13 -7.73
CA GLY A 476 13.26 -10.53 -6.52
C GLY A 476 13.70 -11.26 -5.23
N MET A 477 13.77 -12.59 -5.25
CA MET A 477 14.29 -13.38 -4.13
C MET A 477 15.76 -13.05 -3.83
N PHE A 478 16.58 -12.87 -4.87
CA PHE A 478 17.96 -12.43 -4.71
C PHE A 478 18.03 -11.03 -4.08
N ALA A 479 17.17 -10.10 -4.51
CA ALA A 479 17.08 -8.76 -3.93
C ALA A 479 16.69 -8.78 -2.44
N VAL A 480 15.76 -9.65 -2.02
CA VAL A 480 15.42 -9.86 -0.59
C VAL A 480 16.65 -10.27 0.21
N LEU A 481 17.44 -11.22 -0.29
CA LEU A 481 18.66 -11.68 0.38
C LEU A 481 19.70 -10.57 0.45
N VAL A 482 19.91 -9.81 -0.62
CA VAL A 482 20.84 -8.66 -0.64
C VAL A 482 20.44 -7.64 0.44
N LEU A 483 19.17 -7.22 0.50
CA LEU A 483 18.69 -6.29 1.53
C LEU A 483 18.88 -6.87 2.94
N ARG A 484 18.52 -8.14 3.13
CA ARG A 484 18.65 -8.84 4.42
C ARG A 484 20.09 -8.85 4.94
N PHE A 485 21.06 -9.17 4.09
CA PHE A 485 22.48 -9.22 4.48
C PHE A 485 23.08 -7.82 4.61
N ALA A 486 22.74 -6.89 3.71
CA ALA A 486 23.22 -5.51 3.77
C ALA A 486 22.75 -4.79 5.04
N TYR A 487 21.45 -4.84 5.36
CA TYR A 487 20.92 -4.24 6.59
C TYR A 487 21.49 -4.90 7.85
N GLY A 488 21.66 -6.23 7.84
CA GLY A 488 22.32 -6.94 8.94
C GLY A 488 23.76 -6.48 9.16
N ARG A 489 24.53 -6.33 8.09
CA ARG A 489 25.92 -5.86 8.15
C ARG A 489 26.00 -4.41 8.65
N ILE A 490 25.15 -3.52 8.13
CA ILE A 490 25.12 -2.11 8.53
C ILE A 490 24.74 -1.97 10.01
N ASN A 491 23.71 -2.70 10.47
CA ASN A 491 23.32 -2.68 11.88
C ASN A 491 24.45 -3.19 12.79
N ALA A 492 25.09 -4.31 12.44
CA ALA A 492 26.20 -4.86 13.22
C ALA A 492 27.42 -3.92 13.26
N GLN A 493 27.71 -3.19 12.17
CA GLN A 493 28.75 -2.17 12.15
C GLN A 493 28.41 -0.98 13.07
N ARG A 494 27.16 -0.50 13.03
CA ARG A 494 26.68 0.61 13.88
C ARG A 494 26.59 0.26 15.37
N GLU A 495 26.42 -1.02 15.70
CA GLU A 495 26.51 -1.49 17.09
C GLU A 495 27.96 -1.48 17.59
N LYS A 496 28.91 -1.88 16.74
CA LYS A 496 30.34 -1.91 17.07
C LYS A 496 30.96 -0.51 17.17
N SER A 497 30.50 0.46 16.38
CA SER A 497 31.08 1.80 16.34
C SER A 497 30.77 2.68 17.55
N GLY A 498 29.92 2.24 18.48
CA GLY A 498 29.46 3.07 19.60
C GLY A 498 28.51 4.19 19.17
N LYS A 499 27.75 4.76 20.12
CA LYS A 499 26.77 5.84 19.87
C LYS A 499 27.45 7.04 19.22
N ALA A 500 26.72 7.77 18.39
CA ALA A 500 27.15 9.02 17.75
C ALA A 500 27.64 10.05 18.79
N HIS A 501 28.92 10.02 19.14
CA HIS A 501 29.54 11.02 20.00
C HIS A 501 29.80 12.28 19.17
N GLY A 502 29.22 13.40 19.59
CA GLY A 502 29.46 14.73 19.00
C GLY A 502 28.39 15.26 18.04
N LEU A 503 27.33 14.50 17.73
CA LEU A 503 26.20 15.01 16.93
C LEU A 503 25.05 15.48 17.82
N THR A 504 24.47 16.63 17.48
CA THR A 504 23.25 17.17 18.08
C THR A 504 22.01 16.40 17.65
N ASP A 505 20.91 16.51 18.40
CA ASP A 505 19.64 15.84 18.06
C ASP A 505 19.07 16.31 16.70
N ALA A 506 19.29 17.57 16.34
CA ALA A 506 18.91 18.13 15.04
C ALA A 506 19.73 17.52 13.88
N GLU A 507 21.05 17.37 14.05
CA GLU A 507 21.91 16.75 13.04
C GLU A 507 21.61 15.27 12.86
N LEU A 508 21.34 14.55 13.96
CA LEU A 508 20.92 13.14 13.90
C LEU A 508 19.56 12.98 13.20
N SER A 509 18.64 13.93 13.39
CA SER A 509 17.37 13.96 12.67
C SER A 509 17.57 14.22 11.17
N ASP A 510 18.43 15.18 10.78
CA ASP A 510 18.69 15.49 9.36
C ASP A 510 19.32 14.31 8.61
N LEU A 511 20.18 13.54 9.29
CA LEU A 511 20.82 12.34 8.72
C LEU A 511 19.82 11.21 8.44
N GLY A 512 18.66 11.18 9.11
CA GLY A 512 17.63 10.17 8.92
C GLY A 512 18.15 8.74 9.07
N ASP A 513 17.99 7.91 8.03
CA ASP A 513 18.38 6.49 8.02
C ASP A 513 19.89 6.26 7.91
N LYS A 514 20.63 7.29 7.47
CA LYS A 514 22.10 7.29 7.51
C LYS A 514 22.65 7.57 8.91
N SER A 515 21.80 8.00 9.85
CA SER A 515 22.20 8.28 11.21
C SER A 515 22.81 7.03 11.88
N PRO A 516 23.93 7.15 12.61
CA PRO A 516 24.52 6.03 13.36
C PRO A 516 23.58 5.47 14.44
N SER A 517 22.59 6.25 14.89
CA SER A 517 21.55 5.83 15.83
C SER A 517 20.44 5.01 15.17
N PHE A 518 20.23 5.16 13.85
CA PHE A 518 19.18 4.45 13.14
C PHE A 518 19.52 2.95 13.02
N ARG A 519 18.50 2.11 13.19
CA ARG A 519 18.60 0.66 13.05
C ARG A 519 17.61 0.18 12.00
N TYR A 520 18.13 -0.41 10.94
CA TYR A 520 17.31 -0.99 9.89
C TYR A 520 16.48 -2.15 10.44
N THR A 521 15.23 -2.22 10.01
CA THR A 521 14.38 -3.39 10.23
C THR A 521 14.81 -4.47 9.25
N ILE A 522 15.28 -5.58 9.81
CA ILE A 522 15.76 -6.76 9.08
C ILE A 522 14.59 -7.64 8.67
#